data_AF-A0A1M6A5F9-F1
#
_entry.id   AF-A0A1M6A5F9-F1
#
_cell.length_a   1.000
_cell.length_b   1.000
_cell.length_c   1.000
_cell.angle_alpha   90.00
_cell.angle_beta   90.00
_cell.angle_gamma   90.00
#
_symmetry.space_group_name_H-M   'P 1'
#
loop_
_entity.id
_entity.type
_entity.pdbx_description
1 polymer ?
#
loop_
_entity_poly.entity_id
_entity_poly.type
_entity_poly.pdbx_seq_one_letter_code
_entity_poly.pdbx_strand_id
1 'polypeptide(L)' 'MAAEKEVTILVSSHDLIRVTEVCERIVVLGKGQLVNDIKTEAETLKELEVFFGG' A
#
# COMPACT_ATOMS: atom_id res chain seq x y z
N MET A 1 -20.23 -21.09 -0.62
CA MET A 1 -19.49 -20.52 -1.78
C MET A 1 -20.16 -19.21 -2.15
N ALA A 2 -19.81 -18.13 -1.47
CA ALA A 2 -20.13 -16.79 -1.96
C ALA A 2 -18.87 -16.35 -2.69
N ALA A 3 -18.91 -16.31 -4.02
CA ALA A 3 -17.85 -15.66 -4.79
C ALA A 3 -17.82 -14.21 -4.34
N GLU A 4 -16.75 -13.88 -3.62
CA GLU A 4 -16.54 -12.58 -3.01
C GLU A 4 -16.48 -11.55 -4.13
N LYS A 5 -17.27 -10.50 -3.94
CA LYS A 5 -17.63 -9.54 -4.97
C LYS A 5 -16.38 -9.00 -5.67
N GLU A 6 -16.43 -8.86 -6.99
CA GLU A 6 -15.47 -8.15 -7.84
C GLU A 6 -15.41 -6.65 -7.47
N VAL A 7 -14.99 -6.34 -6.25
CA VAL A 7 -14.98 -5.00 -5.66
C VAL A 7 -13.54 -4.70 -5.30
N THR A 8 -12.92 -3.80 -6.07
CA THR A 8 -11.61 -3.25 -5.72
C THR A 8 -11.80 -2.14 -4.70
N ILE A 9 -11.26 -2.33 -3.50
CA ILE A 9 -11.24 -1.31 -2.46
C ILE A 9 -9.93 -0.53 -2.61
N LEU A 10 -10.06 0.77 -2.90
CA LEU A 10 -8.92 1.69 -2.92
C LEU A 10 -8.90 2.47 -1.60
N VAL A 11 -7.84 2.29 -0.83
CA VAL A 11 -7.60 3.04 0.41
C VAL A 11 -6.49 4.05 0.13
N SER A 12 -6.79 5.34 0.30
CA SER A 12 -5.79 6.42 0.23
C SER A 12 -5.61 6.99 1.63
N SER A 13 -4.41 6.82 2.17
CA SER A 13 -4.03 7.36 3.47
C SER A 13 -2.60 7.90 3.40
N HIS A 14 -2.29 8.83 4.30
CA HIS A 14 -0.93 9.31 4.51
C HIS A 14 -0.19 8.52 5.60
N ASP A 15 -0.94 7.75 6.42
CA ASP A 15 -0.39 6.85 7.43
C ASP A 15 -0.04 5.49 6.84
N LEU A 16 1.26 5.21 6.74
CA LEU A 16 1.77 3.97 6.15
C LEU A 16 1.37 2.73 6.95
N ILE A 17 1.38 2.83 8.28
CA ILE A 17 1.01 1.75 9.21
C ILE A 17 -0.42 1.26 8.93
N ARG A 18 -1.37 2.18 8.75
CA ARG A 18 -2.76 1.84 8.45
C ARG A 18 -2.95 1.24 7.06
N VAL A 19 -2.11 1.61 6.10
CA VAL A 19 -2.21 1.13 4.72
C VAL A 19 -1.64 -0.29 4.60
N THR A 20 -0.51 -0.58 5.25
CA THR A 20 0.13 -1.90 5.25
C THR A 20 -0.63 -2.98 5.98
N GLU A 21 -1.48 -2.64 6.96
CA GLU A 21 -2.27 -3.66 7.68
C GLU A 21 -3.50 -4.13 6.89
N VAL A 22 -3.99 -3.32 5.95
CA VAL A 22 -5.30 -3.53 5.30
C VAL A 22 -5.19 -3.79 3.80
N CYS A 23 -4.13 -3.30 3.16
CA CYS A 23 -3.95 -3.41 1.71
C CYS A 23 -3.02 -4.58 1.35
N GLU A 24 -3.35 -5.31 0.28
CA GLU A 24 -2.48 -6.36 -0.28
C GLU A 24 -1.38 -5.79 -1.21
N ARG A 25 -1.56 -4.56 -1.68
CA ARG A 25 -0.65 -3.86 -2.59
C ARG A 25 -0.65 -2.37 -2.28
N ILE A 26 0.54 -1.79 -2.27
CA ILE A 26 0.78 -0.39 -1.98
C ILE A 26 1.48 0.24 -3.18
N VAL A 27 0.88 1.30 -3.69
CA VAL A 27 1.41 2.05 -4.82
C VAL A 27 1.81 3.43 -4.35
N VAL A 28 3.09 3.76 -4.50
CA VAL A 28 3.62 5.08 -4.16
C VAL A 28 3.67 5.93 -5.41
N LEU A 29 3.00 7.07 -5.36
CA LEU A 29 2.95 8.04 -6.44
C LEU A 29 3.68 9.32 -6.02
N GLY A 30 4.65 9.74 -6.84
CA GLY A 30 5.41 10.98 -6.66
C GLY A 30 5.32 11.84 -7.91
N LYS A 31 4.85 13.08 -7.78
CA LYS A 31 4.67 14.04 -8.90
C LYS A 31 3.89 13.47 -10.10
N GLY A 32 2.93 12.58 -9.84
CA GLY A 32 2.14 11.91 -10.88
C GLY A 32 2.84 10.73 -11.57
N GLN A 33 4.01 10.31 -11.09
CA GLN A 33 4.71 9.12 -11.56
C GLN A 33 4.66 8.02 -10.49
N LEU A 34 4.55 6.77 -10.96
CA LEU A 34 4.65 5.59 -10.11
C LEU A 34 6.10 5.46 -9.65
N VAL A 35 6.34 5.68 -8.36
CA VAL A 35 7.68 5.61 -7.77
C VAL A 35 7.94 4.23 -7.18
N ASN A 36 6.90 3.59 -6.63
CA ASN A 36 7.01 2.23 -6.11
C ASN A 36 5.71 1.46 -6.24
N ASP A 37 5.84 0.15 -6.50
CA ASP A 37 4.74 -0.81 -6.53
C ASP A 37 5.11 -2.00 -5.66
N ILE A 38 4.56 -2.03 -4.45
CA ILE A 38 4.99 -2.97 -3.41
C ILE A 38 3.82 -3.88 -3.09
N LYS A 39 4.05 -5.19 -3.06
CA LYS A 39 3.10 -6.15 -2.50
C LYS A 39 3.34 -6.21 -1.00
N THR A 40 2.25 -6.21 -0.24
CA THR A 40 2.33 -6.18 1.22
C THR A 40 2.87 -7.52 1.73
N GLU A 41 4.09 -7.47 2.24
CA GLU A 41 4.79 -8.57 2.91
C GLU A 41 5.21 -8.09 4.31
N ALA A 42 5.65 -8.99 5.18
CA ALA A 42 6.04 -8.65 6.55
C ALA A 42 7.15 -7.58 6.65
N GLU A 43 7.96 -7.42 5.60
CA GLU A 43 9.08 -6.47 5.54
C GLU A 43 8.70 -5.11 4.92
N THR A 44 7.54 -5.01 4.25
CA THR A 44 7.09 -3.80 3.52
C THR A 44 6.95 -2.57 4.41
N LEU A 45 6.55 -2.73 5.68
CA LEU A 45 6.42 -1.62 6.63
C LEU A 45 7.76 -0.88 6.80
N LYS A 46 8.84 -1.64 7.00
CA LYS A 46 10.19 -1.07 7.19
C LYS A 46 10.66 -0.32 5.95
N GLU A 47 10.44 -0.87 4.77
CA GLU A 47 10.84 -0.20 3.51
C GLU A 47 10.09 1.11 3.32
N LEU A 48 8.79 1.15 3.62
CA LEU A 48 7.99 2.36 3.56
C LEU A 48 8.42 3.38 4.62
N GLU A 49 8.67 2.96 5.87
CA GLU A 49 9.20 3.86 6.90
C GLU A 49 10.55 4.48 6.50
N VAL A 50 11.44 3.72 5.87
CA VAL A 50 12.71 4.25 5.34
C VAL A 50 12.47 5.20 4.16
N PHE A 51 11.52 4.89 3.29
CA PHE A 51 11.21 5.70 2.11
C PHE A 51 10.56 7.05 2.46
N PHE A 52 9.71 7.08 3.49
CA PHE A 52 8.96 8.27 3.89
C PHE A 52 9.51 8.98 5.14
N GLY A 53 10.40 8.35 5.92
CA GLY A 53 11.00 8.89 7.14
C GLY A 53 12.25 9.76 6.92
N GLY A 54 12.54 10.11 5.66
CA GLY A 54 13.61 11.05 5.27
C GLY A 54 13.16 12.51 5.23
#